data_AF-A0A3E1P4M2-F1
#
_entry.id   AF-A0A3E1P4M2-F1
#
_cell.length_a   1.000
_cell.length_b   1.000
_cell.length_c   1.000
_cell.angle_alpha   90.00
_cell.angle_beta   90.00
_cell.angle_gamma   90.00
#
_symmetry.space_group_name_H-M   'P 1'
#
loop_
_entity.id
_entity.type
_entity.pdbx_description
1 polymer ?
#
loop_
_entity_poly.entity_id
_entity_poly.type
_entity_poly.pdbx_seq_one_letter_code
_entity_poly.pdbx_strand_id
1 'polypeptide(L)'
;MRIYLISIIAFILMSCNTNYSPNLSVTQKSNQSKLYTLTENGIILRAGPGEQYEKIINEKASQIIKDTEYAEVDKSVLVNVEEVNQQWSKIRVVRPDWLTDSHVGWVQTKYLIDPENVPKPATIPRKLNIFNNINVMRQKLSGNDIGNLHDWINDDLGYMSATDYYRFGNSNIQNGMYNDLAYYLESENENYVETLSLVLNIFNDAEEKLAMEKFNQIAEKTFFSLGIKAPPGLRMAILNKKEFSNKGNMFNTELILKKSKIDTWELTISAK
;
A
#
# COMPACT_ATOMS: atom_id res chain seq x y z
N MET A 1 58.80 40.42 9.49
CA MET A 1 59.09 39.15 8.80
C MET A 1 57.87 38.80 7.96
N ARG A 2 58.04 38.87 6.63
CA ARG A 2 57.19 38.41 5.51
C ARG A 2 55.71 38.82 5.50
N ILE A 3 55.13 39.37 4.44
CA ILE A 3 55.55 40.01 3.18
C ILE A 3 54.26 40.75 2.73
N TYR A 4 54.43 41.98 2.27
CA TYR A 4 53.42 42.78 1.58
C TYR A 4 53.04 42.11 0.24
N LEU A 5 51.84 42.36 -0.29
CA LEU A 5 51.67 43.08 -1.56
C LEU A 5 50.17 43.11 -1.93
N ILE A 6 49.52 44.28 -1.96
CA ILE A 6 49.39 45.18 -3.14
C ILE A 6 48.35 44.61 -4.12
N SER A 7 47.40 45.36 -4.68
CA SER A 7 46.99 46.75 -4.53
C SER A 7 45.76 46.94 -5.42
N ILE A 8 44.78 47.70 -4.92
CA ILE A 8 44.05 48.79 -5.56
C ILE A 8 44.12 48.84 -7.10
N ILE A 9 42.94 48.86 -7.74
CA ILE A 9 42.53 49.89 -8.71
C ILE A 9 40.99 49.92 -8.74
N ALA A 10 40.44 51.04 -8.29
CA ALA A 10 39.10 51.50 -8.66
C ALA A 10 39.15 52.08 -10.08
N PHE A 11 38.04 52.06 -10.82
CA PHE A 11 37.59 53.22 -11.63
C PHE A 11 36.23 52.96 -12.32
N ILE A 12 35.30 53.88 -12.00
CA ILE A 12 34.33 54.58 -12.87
C ILE A 12 33.08 53.85 -13.40
N LEU A 13 31.94 54.41 -12.95
CA LEU A 13 30.63 54.44 -13.59
C LEU A 13 30.65 55.28 -14.88
N MET A 14 30.14 54.73 -15.98
CA MET A 14 29.46 55.52 -17.01
C MET A 14 28.20 54.79 -17.48
N SER A 15 27.08 55.50 -17.31
CA SER A 15 25.78 55.22 -17.88
C SER A 15 25.77 55.43 -19.39
N CYS A 16 25.07 54.56 -20.13
CA CYS A 16 24.31 54.96 -21.32
C CYS A 16 22.93 54.30 -21.24
N ASN A 17 21.93 55.16 -21.21
CA ASN A 17 20.51 54.85 -21.20
C ASN A 17 20.00 54.84 -22.64
N THR A 18 19.41 53.73 -23.10
CA THR A 18 18.55 53.72 -24.30
C THR A 18 17.38 52.76 -24.06
N ASN A 19 16.18 53.33 -24.14
CA ASN A 19 14.89 52.70 -23.90
C ASN A 19 14.60 51.53 -24.84
N TYR A 20 14.16 50.39 -24.30
CA TYR A 20 13.12 49.52 -24.88
C TYR A 20 12.47 48.70 -23.76
N SER A 21 11.15 48.73 -23.69
CA SER A 21 10.28 47.95 -22.78
C SER A 21 9.61 46.81 -23.59
N PRO A 22 8.84 45.87 -23.01
CA PRO A 22 9.10 44.94 -21.90
C PRO A 22 8.89 43.47 -22.33
N ASN A 23 9.10 42.54 -21.39
CA ASN A 23 8.59 41.15 -21.34
C ASN A 23 9.14 40.11 -22.33
N LEU A 24 9.93 39.18 -21.78
CA LEU A 24 9.75 37.74 -22.02
C LEU A 24 10.18 37.00 -20.75
N SER A 25 9.24 36.92 -19.82
CA SER A 25 9.19 35.82 -18.86
C SER A 25 9.17 34.52 -19.66
N VAL A 26 10.29 33.81 -19.69
CA VAL A 26 10.29 32.40 -20.09
C VAL A 26 9.60 31.64 -18.97
N THR A 27 8.28 31.62 -19.04
CA THR A 27 7.44 30.68 -18.31
C THR A 27 7.73 29.31 -18.90
N GLN A 28 8.68 28.57 -18.30
CA GLN A 28 8.70 27.12 -18.45
C GLN A 28 7.45 26.58 -17.75
N LYS A 29 6.36 26.49 -18.53
CA LYS A 29 5.20 25.69 -18.17
C LYS A 29 5.65 24.23 -18.26
N SER A 30 5.93 23.59 -17.13
CA SER A 30 5.98 22.13 -17.08
C SER A 30 4.60 21.63 -17.46
N ASN A 31 4.45 21.05 -18.66
CA ASN A 31 3.31 20.19 -18.94
C ASN A 31 3.48 18.95 -18.06
N GLN A 32 3.04 19.02 -16.80
CA GLN A 32 2.79 17.83 -16.02
C GLN A 32 1.69 17.05 -16.75
N SER A 33 2.03 15.88 -17.30
CA SER A 33 1.04 14.99 -17.90
C SER A 33 0.02 14.62 -16.82
N LYS A 34 -1.24 15.00 -17.03
CA LYS A 34 -2.32 14.69 -16.09
C LYS A 34 -2.50 13.17 -15.98
N LEU A 35 -2.46 12.66 -14.75
CA LEU A 35 -2.66 11.24 -14.45
C LEU A 35 -4.13 10.93 -14.20
N TYR A 36 -4.51 9.69 -14.49
CA TYR A 36 -5.84 9.15 -14.29
C TYR A 36 -5.76 7.80 -13.58
N THR A 37 -6.84 7.41 -12.92
CA THR A 37 -7.11 6.04 -12.49
C THR A 37 -8.39 5.54 -13.17
N LEU A 38 -8.81 4.32 -12.84
CA LEU A 38 -9.93 3.61 -13.44
C LEU A 38 -11.13 3.59 -12.50
N THR A 39 -12.33 3.56 -13.04
CA THR A 39 -13.57 3.45 -12.24
C THR A 39 -13.96 2.00 -11.93
N GLU A 40 -13.38 1.02 -12.64
CA GLU A 40 -13.74 -0.40 -12.61
C GLU A 40 -12.49 -1.29 -12.68
N ASN A 41 -12.64 -2.56 -12.31
CA ASN A 41 -11.58 -3.57 -12.38
C ASN A 41 -11.74 -4.44 -13.63
N GLY A 42 -10.63 -5.02 -14.14
CA GLY A 42 -10.66 -5.98 -15.26
C GLY A 42 -10.99 -5.35 -16.61
N ILE A 43 -10.60 -4.09 -16.82
CA ILE A 43 -10.82 -3.38 -18.09
C ILE A 43 -9.77 -3.87 -19.10
N ILE A 44 -10.22 -4.58 -20.13
CA ILE A 44 -9.35 -5.13 -21.17
C ILE A 44 -8.84 -4.03 -22.10
N LEU A 45 -7.52 -3.99 -22.32
CA LEU A 45 -6.87 -3.11 -23.28
C LEU A 45 -7.06 -3.57 -24.71
N ARG A 46 -7.30 -2.64 -25.64
CA ARG A 46 -7.50 -2.92 -27.07
C ARG A 46 -6.45 -2.29 -27.96
N ALA A 47 -6.20 -2.91 -29.11
CA ALA A 47 -5.24 -2.43 -30.09
C ALA A 47 -5.66 -1.11 -30.78
N GLY A 48 -6.95 -0.78 -30.77
CA GLY A 48 -7.50 0.44 -31.37
C GLY A 48 -8.77 0.96 -30.70
N PRO A 49 -9.24 2.16 -31.11
CA PRO A 49 -10.39 2.83 -30.51
C PRO A 49 -11.72 2.18 -30.94
N GLY A 50 -12.16 1.16 -30.21
CA GLY A 50 -13.43 0.47 -30.48
C GLY A 50 -13.45 -0.98 -30.05
N GLU A 51 -14.65 -1.53 -29.87
CA GLU A 51 -14.83 -2.94 -29.49
C GLU A 51 -14.49 -3.92 -30.62
N GLN A 52 -14.49 -3.44 -31.87
CA GLN A 52 -14.09 -4.20 -33.05
C GLN A 52 -12.58 -4.46 -33.12
N TYR A 53 -11.76 -3.73 -32.36
CA TYR A 53 -10.32 -3.94 -32.32
C TYR A 53 -9.98 -5.08 -31.37
N GLU A 54 -8.95 -5.83 -31.76
CA GLU A 54 -8.42 -6.96 -31.00
C GLU A 54 -8.04 -6.55 -29.58
N LYS A 55 -8.23 -7.48 -28.65
CA LYS A 55 -7.75 -7.36 -27.27
C LYS A 55 -6.24 -7.57 -27.28
N ILE A 56 -5.52 -6.80 -26.46
CA ILE A 56 -4.07 -6.95 -26.33
C ILE A 56 -3.80 -8.19 -25.49
N ILE A 57 -2.93 -9.07 -25.98
CA ILE A 57 -2.52 -10.29 -25.27
C ILE A 57 -1.41 -9.93 -24.27
N ASN A 58 -1.54 -10.41 -23.04
CA ASN A 58 -0.47 -10.36 -22.05
C ASN A 58 0.45 -11.57 -22.23
N GLU A 59 1.36 -11.48 -23.20
CA GLU A 59 2.27 -12.57 -23.58
C GLU A 59 2.99 -13.22 -22.39
N LYS A 60 3.42 -12.40 -21.42
CA LYS A 60 4.12 -12.88 -20.23
C LYS A 60 3.19 -13.75 -19.35
N ALA A 61 1.98 -13.27 -19.10
CA ALA A 61 1.00 -14.04 -18.33
C ALA A 61 0.57 -15.30 -19.06
N SER A 62 0.30 -15.21 -20.37
CA SER A 62 -0.11 -16.34 -21.20
C SER A 62 0.92 -17.46 -21.20
N GLN A 63 2.22 -17.12 -21.26
CA GLN A 63 3.31 -18.10 -21.20
C GLN A 63 3.39 -18.83 -19.86
N ILE A 64 3.11 -18.13 -18.75
CA ILE A 64 3.17 -18.70 -17.39
C ILE A 64 1.94 -19.58 -17.14
N ILE A 65 0.76 -19.09 -17.50
CA ILE A 65 -0.53 -19.75 -17.25
C ILE A 65 -0.81 -20.87 -18.26
N LYS A 66 -0.14 -20.83 -19.42
CA LYS A 66 -0.35 -21.74 -20.56
C LYS A 66 -1.76 -21.67 -21.14
N ASP A 67 -2.38 -20.49 -21.04
CA ASP A 67 -3.65 -20.12 -21.68
C ASP A 67 -3.57 -18.68 -22.21
N THR A 68 -4.53 -18.23 -23.02
CA THR A 68 -4.52 -16.86 -23.56
C THR A 68 -5.04 -15.87 -22.51
N GLU A 69 -4.13 -15.10 -21.95
CA GLU A 69 -4.42 -14.00 -21.02
C GLU A 69 -4.38 -12.66 -21.75
N TYR A 70 -5.34 -11.80 -21.44
CA TYR A 70 -5.41 -10.45 -22.01
C TYR A 70 -4.80 -9.43 -21.05
N ALA A 71 -4.28 -8.34 -21.61
CA ALA A 71 -3.83 -7.20 -20.82
C ALA A 71 -5.06 -6.47 -20.26
N GLU A 72 -5.13 -6.37 -18.94
CA GLU A 72 -6.22 -5.78 -18.20
C GLU A 72 -5.69 -4.73 -17.23
N VAL A 73 -6.49 -3.70 -16.99
CA VAL A 73 -6.20 -2.67 -15.99
C VAL A 73 -7.35 -2.55 -15.00
N ASP A 74 -7.04 -2.12 -13.79
CA ASP A 74 -8.01 -1.96 -12.70
C ASP A 74 -7.76 -0.65 -11.92
N LYS A 75 -8.49 -0.46 -10.82
CA LYS A 75 -8.40 0.75 -9.99
C LYS A 75 -7.02 0.99 -9.35
N SER A 76 -6.16 -0.03 -9.27
CA SER A 76 -4.85 0.05 -8.62
C SER A 76 -3.78 0.71 -9.49
N VAL A 77 -4.04 0.93 -10.79
CA VAL A 77 -3.06 1.52 -11.69
C VAL A 77 -3.26 3.03 -11.85
N LEU A 78 -2.15 3.74 -12.04
CA LEU A 78 -2.17 5.11 -12.55
C LEU A 78 -1.76 5.09 -14.02
N VAL A 79 -2.47 5.86 -14.83
CA VAL A 79 -2.28 5.91 -16.28
C VAL A 79 -2.10 7.33 -16.77
N ASN A 80 -1.33 7.48 -17.85
CA ASN A 80 -1.33 8.68 -18.67
C ASN A 80 -2.18 8.43 -19.92
N VAL A 81 -2.87 9.48 -20.39
CA VAL A 81 -3.62 9.45 -21.67
C VAL A 81 -2.69 9.97 -22.76
N GLU A 82 -2.31 9.10 -23.69
CA GLU A 82 -1.46 9.44 -24.83
C GLU A 82 -2.26 10.02 -25.99
N GLU A 83 -3.47 9.50 -26.23
CA GLU A 83 -4.32 9.88 -27.36
C GLU A 83 -5.81 9.75 -27.00
N VAL A 84 -6.66 10.57 -27.61
CA VAL A 84 -8.12 10.47 -27.47
C VAL A 84 -8.76 10.42 -28.86
N ASN A 85 -9.62 9.43 -29.07
CA ASN A 85 -10.41 9.26 -30.29
C ASN A 85 -11.86 8.96 -29.90
N GLN A 86 -12.74 9.95 -30.08
CA GLN A 86 -14.15 9.86 -29.70
C GLN A 86 -14.33 9.44 -28.23
N GLN A 87 -14.95 8.29 -27.97
CA GLN A 87 -15.21 7.74 -26.64
C GLN A 87 -14.09 6.85 -26.13
N TRP A 88 -12.94 6.82 -26.81
CA TRP A 88 -11.80 5.97 -26.48
C TRP A 88 -10.57 6.81 -26.19
N SER A 89 -9.80 6.37 -25.20
CA SER A 89 -8.53 6.95 -24.83
C SER A 89 -7.46 5.88 -24.91
N LYS A 90 -6.36 6.18 -25.59
CA LYS A 90 -5.15 5.37 -25.53
C LYS A 90 -4.42 5.73 -24.25
N ILE A 91 -4.27 4.73 -23.39
CA ILE A 91 -3.62 4.86 -22.10
C ILE A 91 -2.28 4.13 -22.08
N ARG A 92 -1.39 4.61 -21.24
CA ARG A 92 -0.19 3.91 -20.80
C ARG A 92 -0.21 3.84 -19.28
N VAL A 93 -0.10 2.65 -18.72
CA VAL A 93 0.15 2.51 -17.28
C VAL A 93 1.48 3.17 -16.94
N VAL A 94 1.49 4.03 -15.92
CA VAL A 94 2.71 4.65 -15.39
C VAL A 94 3.00 4.19 -13.97
N ARG A 95 2.02 3.61 -13.27
CA ARG A 95 2.23 2.87 -12.03
C ARG A 95 1.33 1.63 -11.95
N PRO A 96 1.86 0.50 -11.45
CA PRO A 96 3.26 0.29 -11.10
C PRO A 96 4.17 0.23 -12.34
N ASP A 97 5.43 0.66 -12.19
CA ASP A 97 6.36 0.88 -13.31
C ASP A 97 6.59 -0.38 -14.16
N TRP A 98 6.51 -1.57 -13.56
CA TRP A 98 6.71 -2.85 -14.25
C TRP A 98 5.62 -3.19 -15.28
N LEU A 99 4.48 -2.46 -15.29
CA LEU A 99 3.44 -2.58 -16.31
C LEU A 99 3.58 -1.56 -17.46
N THR A 100 4.48 -0.58 -17.35
CA THR A 100 4.54 0.58 -18.26
C THR A 100 4.74 0.22 -19.72
N ASP A 101 5.54 -0.81 -19.99
CA ASP A 101 5.87 -1.23 -21.35
C ASP A 101 4.83 -2.20 -21.92
N SER A 102 4.14 -2.97 -21.08
CA SER A 102 3.20 -4.01 -21.50
C SER A 102 1.75 -3.57 -21.51
N HIS A 103 1.38 -2.57 -20.72
CA HIS A 103 -0.01 -2.11 -20.57
C HIS A 103 -0.20 -0.76 -21.24
N VAL A 104 -0.16 -0.82 -22.58
CA VAL A 104 -0.43 0.30 -23.49
C VAL A 104 -1.56 -0.10 -24.42
N GLY A 105 -2.66 0.62 -24.41
CA GLY A 105 -3.80 0.28 -25.26
C GLY A 105 -4.99 1.21 -25.10
N TRP A 106 -6.05 0.93 -25.84
CA TRP A 106 -7.26 1.73 -25.85
C TRP A 106 -8.30 1.21 -24.86
N VAL A 107 -8.89 2.12 -24.10
CA VAL A 107 -10.03 1.90 -23.20
C VAL A 107 -11.12 2.92 -23.46
N GLN A 108 -12.36 2.64 -23.04
CA GLN A 108 -13.42 3.64 -23.10
C GLN A 108 -13.10 4.77 -22.12
N THR A 109 -13.12 6.02 -22.58
CA THR A 109 -12.82 7.23 -21.79
C THR A 109 -13.70 7.35 -20.55
N LYS A 110 -14.92 6.79 -20.58
CA LYS A 110 -15.84 6.76 -19.43
C LYS A 110 -15.25 6.06 -18.19
N TYR A 111 -14.26 5.19 -18.37
CA TYR A 111 -13.60 4.50 -17.27
C TYR A 111 -12.49 5.32 -16.63
N LEU A 112 -12.07 6.42 -17.24
CA LEU A 112 -11.01 7.27 -16.71
C LEU A 112 -11.59 8.27 -15.73
N ILE A 113 -11.01 8.32 -14.54
CA ILE A 113 -11.37 9.29 -13.51
C ILE A 113 -10.10 9.95 -12.99
N ASP A 114 -10.23 11.23 -12.68
CA ASP A 114 -9.20 11.94 -11.94
C ASP A 114 -9.06 11.28 -10.55
N PRO A 115 -7.86 10.89 -10.11
CA PRO A 115 -7.68 10.26 -8.79
C PRO A 115 -8.29 11.08 -7.65
N GLU A 116 -8.30 12.41 -7.75
CA GLU A 116 -8.91 13.30 -6.76
C GLU A 116 -10.44 13.24 -6.74
N ASN A 117 -11.06 12.83 -7.85
CA ASN A 117 -12.51 12.72 -8.01
C ASN A 117 -13.03 11.30 -7.81
N VAL A 118 -12.17 10.33 -7.53
CA VAL A 118 -12.62 9.00 -7.11
C VAL A 118 -13.52 9.19 -5.89
N PRO A 119 -14.79 8.74 -5.93
CA PRO A 119 -15.68 8.86 -4.79
C PRO A 119 -15.02 8.21 -3.58
N LYS A 120 -14.57 9.05 -2.63
CA LYS A 120 -14.07 8.54 -1.36
C LYS A 120 -15.21 7.74 -0.73
N PRO A 121 -14.95 6.51 -0.24
CA PRO A 121 -15.98 5.74 0.44
C PRO A 121 -16.62 6.61 1.52
N ALA A 122 -17.95 6.62 1.57
CA ALA A 122 -18.66 7.35 2.62
C ALA A 122 -18.08 6.94 3.98
N THR A 123 -17.68 7.91 4.80
CA THR A 123 -17.11 7.68 6.13
C THR A 123 -18.19 7.20 7.08
N ILE A 124 -18.55 5.92 7.00
CA ILE A 124 -19.38 5.26 8.02
C ILE A 124 -18.42 4.92 9.16
N PRO A 125 -18.57 5.54 10.35
CA PRO A 125 -17.71 5.21 11.47
C PRO A 125 -17.86 3.73 11.82
N ARG A 126 -16.73 3.08 12.09
CA ARG A 126 -16.69 1.70 12.55
C ARG A 126 -17.36 1.60 13.91
N LYS A 127 -18.17 0.56 14.11
CA LYS A 127 -18.89 0.33 15.37
C LYS A 127 -17.95 0.17 16.56
N LEU A 128 -16.74 -0.33 16.31
CA LEU A 128 -15.71 -0.43 17.31
C LEU A 128 -14.86 0.86 17.32
N ASN A 129 -15.18 1.78 18.24
CA ASN A 129 -14.65 3.16 18.24
C ASN A 129 -13.13 3.31 18.13
N ILE A 130 -12.34 2.36 18.66
CA ILE A 130 -10.87 2.44 18.56
C ILE A 130 -10.39 2.38 17.10
N PHE A 131 -11.14 1.74 16.19
CA PHE A 131 -10.83 1.68 14.76
C PHE A 131 -11.07 3.03 14.05
N ASN A 132 -11.82 3.95 14.65
CA ASN A 132 -11.96 5.33 14.15
C ASN A 132 -10.88 6.27 14.71
N ASN A 133 -9.98 5.78 15.57
CA ASN A 133 -8.97 6.58 16.25
C ASN A 133 -7.57 6.03 15.95
N ILE A 134 -7.15 6.13 14.69
CA ILE A 134 -5.93 5.51 14.13
C ILE A 134 -4.70 5.76 15.02
N ASN A 135 -4.42 7.01 15.39
CA ASN A 135 -3.24 7.33 16.19
C ASN A 135 -3.30 6.75 17.61
N VAL A 136 -4.49 6.73 18.23
CA VAL A 136 -4.67 6.12 19.56
C VAL A 136 -4.49 4.61 19.47
N MET A 137 -5.05 3.98 18.44
CA MET A 137 -4.89 2.55 18.20
C MET A 137 -3.42 2.19 17.99
N ARG A 138 -2.70 2.92 17.12
CA ARG A 138 -1.27 2.77 16.89
C ARG A 138 -0.46 2.84 18.18
N GLN A 139 -0.68 3.89 18.98
CA GLN A 139 0.02 4.09 20.25
C GLN A 139 -0.23 2.94 21.24
N LYS A 140 -1.49 2.50 21.38
CA LYS A 140 -1.83 1.41 22.30
C LYS A 140 -1.24 0.07 21.88
N LEU A 141 -1.31 -0.27 20.59
CA LEU A 141 -0.77 -1.53 20.06
C LEU A 141 0.76 -1.55 20.09
N SER A 142 1.42 -0.39 19.92
CA SER A 142 2.87 -0.28 20.07
C SER A 142 3.37 -0.62 21.48
N GLY A 143 2.48 -0.55 22.48
CA GLY A 143 2.75 -1.00 23.85
C GLY A 143 2.74 -2.52 24.06
N ASN A 144 2.54 -3.33 23.01
CA ASN A 144 2.44 -4.79 23.12
C ASN A 144 3.78 -5.54 23.02
N ASP A 145 4.91 -4.82 23.11
CA ASP A 145 6.28 -5.38 23.12
C ASP A 145 6.71 -6.10 21.83
N ILE A 146 6.13 -5.71 20.68
CA ILE A 146 6.54 -6.20 19.35
C ILE A 146 6.94 -5.08 18.38
N GLY A 147 7.32 -3.91 18.91
CA GLY A 147 7.72 -2.75 18.12
C GLY A 147 6.62 -1.69 17.98
N ASN A 148 6.97 -0.59 17.32
CA ASN A 148 6.07 0.55 17.12
C ASN A 148 5.41 0.48 15.74
N LEU A 149 4.13 0.84 15.67
CA LEU A 149 3.43 1.03 14.41
C LEU A 149 3.90 2.32 13.73
N HIS A 150 4.43 2.18 12.51
CA HIS A 150 4.84 3.28 11.64
C HIS A 150 3.67 4.18 11.24
N ASP A 151 3.95 5.29 10.56
CA ASP A 151 2.90 6.23 10.17
C ASP A 151 1.81 5.63 9.30
N TRP A 152 0.61 6.20 9.42
CA TRP A 152 -0.54 5.84 8.58
C TRP A 152 -0.36 6.50 7.22
N ILE A 153 0.06 5.70 6.25
CA ILE A 153 0.46 6.17 4.92
C ILE A 153 -0.44 5.55 3.85
N ASN A 154 -0.63 6.28 2.75
CA ASN A 154 -1.22 5.74 1.54
C ASN A 154 -0.12 5.15 0.65
N ASP A 155 -0.24 3.88 0.26
CA ASP A 155 0.76 3.15 -0.53
C ASP A 155 0.33 2.87 -1.99
N ASP A 156 -0.59 3.68 -2.51
CA ASP A 156 -1.27 3.53 -3.81
C ASP A 156 -2.28 2.35 -3.88
N LEU A 157 -2.31 1.43 -2.89
CA LEU A 157 -3.29 0.33 -2.78
C LEU A 157 -4.30 0.53 -1.64
N GLY A 158 -3.96 1.37 -0.68
CA GLY A 158 -4.82 1.75 0.42
C GLY A 158 -4.04 2.55 1.45
N TYR A 159 -4.62 2.71 2.62
CA TYR A 159 -3.94 3.22 3.79
C TYR A 159 -3.48 2.07 4.66
N MET A 160 -2.23 2.15 5.11
CA MET A 160 -1.65 1.13 5.98
C MET A 160 -0.71 1.69 7.05
N SER A 161 -0.50 0.88 8.10
CA SER A 161 0.53 1.08 9.11
C SER A 161 0.97 -0.29 9.62
N ALA A 162 2.27 -0.52 9.71
CA ALA A 162 2.81 -1.80 10.17
C ALA A 162 3.93 -1.58 11.20
N THR A 163 4.20 -2.61 12.00
CA THR A 163 5.44 -2.67 12.78
C THR A 163 6.56 -3.25 11.91
N ASP A 164 7.81 -3.00 12.30
CA ASP A 164 8.90 -3.88 11.86
C ASP A 164 8.68 -5.31 12.37
N TYR A 165 9.33 -6.30 11.74
CA TYR A 165 9.29 -7.68 12.18
C TYR A 165 10.00 -7.84 13.54
N TYR A 166 9.23 -8.13 14.58
CA TYR A 166 9.76 -8.48 15.88
C TYR A 166 10.27 -9.93 15.86
N ARG A 167 11.60 -10.08 15.81
CA ARG A 167 12.27 -11.38 15.76
C ARG A 167 12.46 -11.98 17.15
N PHE A 168 12.20 -13.28 17.29
CA PHE A 168 12.37 -14.01 18.53
C PHE A 168 12.71 -15.50 18.28
N GLY A 169 13.11 -16.20 19.34
CA GLY A 169 13.56 -17.58 19.26
C GLY A 169 15.06 -17.71 18.99
N ASN A 170 15.53 -18.91 18.71
CA ASN A 170 16.93 -19.22 18.47
C ASN A 170 17.21 -19.43 16.98
N SER A 171 18.19 -18.70 16.42
CA SER A 171 18.62 -18.83 15.02
C SER A 171 19.64 -19.94 14.78
N ASN A 172 20.13 -20.63 15.81
CA ASN A 172 21.25 -21.58 15.69
C ASN A 172 20.85 -22.99 15.19
N ILE A 173 19.73 -23.13 14.47
CA ILE A 173 19.25 -24.41 13.92
C ILE A 173 19.07 -24.29 12.40
N GLN A 174 19.20 -25.43 11.70
CA GLN A 174 19.22 -25.61 10.25
C GLN A 174 18.26 -24.65 9.52
N ASN A 175 18.85 -23.71 8.75
CA ASN A 175 18.24 -22.61 7.97
C ASN A 175 18.26 -21.19 8.59
N GLY A 176 18.66 -21.03 9.86
CA GLY A 176 19.24 -19.77 10.36
C GLY A 176 18.31 -18.56 10.54
N MET A 177 16.98 -18.73 10.54
CA MET A 177 16.02 -17.62 10.62
C MET A 177 15.22 -17.63 11.93
N TYR A 178 15.01 -16.45 12.51
CA TYR A 178 14.18 -16.24 13.69
C TYR A 178 12.69 -16.35 13.33
N ASN A 179 11.86 -16.79 14.27
CA ASN A 179 10.42 -16.55 14.18
C ASN A 179 10.15 -15.05 14.28
N ASP A 180 9.07 -14.57 13.68
CA ASP A 180 8.73 -13.16 13.80
C ASP A 180 7.23 -12.88 13.95
N LEU A 181 6.96 -11.71 14.52
CA LEU A 181 5.62 -11.15 14.70
C LEU A 181 5.56 -9.75 14.12
N ALA A 182 4.42 -9.37 13.56
CA ALA A 182 4.13 -8.01 13.16
C ALA A 182 2.64 -7.66 13.27
N TYR A 183 2.34 -6.39 13.50
CA TYR A 183 1.01 -5.83 13.27
C TYR A 183 0.91 -5.22 11.88
N TYR A 184 -0.29 -5.32 11.31
CA TYR A 184 -0.72 -4.59 10.13
C TYR A 184 -2.07 -3.94 10.42
N LEU A 185 -2.18 -2.65 10.16
CA LEU A 185 -3.42 -1.90 10.09
C LEU A 185 -3.65 -1.58 8.62
N GLU A 186 -4.86 -1.80 8.13
CA GLU A 186 -5.20 -1.62 6.71
C GLU A 186 -6.60 -1.03 6.55
N SER A 187 -6.76 -0.16 5.56
CA SER A 187 -8.06 0.29 5.08
C SER A 187 -7.98 0.91 3.68
N GLU A 188 -9.06 0.86 2.91
CA GLU A 188 -9.21 1.71 1.72
C GLU A 188 -9.54 3.19 2.08
N ASN A 189 -9.79 3.50 3.35
CA ASN A 189 -10.20 4.83 3.82
C ASN A 189 -9.16 5.45 4.76
N GLU A 190 -8.91 6.75 4.59
CA GLU A 190 -7.94 7.49 5.39
C GLU A 190 -8.36 7.69 6.86
N ASN A 191 -9.65 7.61 7.16
CA ASN A 191 -10.22 8.06 8.43
C ASN A 191 -10.44 6.96 9.47
N TYR A 192 -10.35 5.69 9.09
CA TYR A 192 -10.51 4.57 10.00
C TYR A 192 -9.64 3.39 9.56
N VAL A 193 -9.41 2.48 10.49
CA VAL A 193 -8.89 1.14 10.20
C VAL A 193 -10.07 0.25 9.84
N GLU A 194 -9.95 -0.59 8.82
CA GLU A 194 -10.90 -1.68 8.53
C GLU A 194 -10.46 -2.97 9.19
N THR A 195 -9.16 -3.26 9.05
CA THR A 195 -8.57 -4.52 9.45
C THR A 195 -7.34 -4.27 10.29
N LEU A 196 -7.26 -4.98 11.41
CA LEU A 196 -6.04 -5.19 12.18
C LEU A 196 -5.66 -6.66 12.06
N SER A 197 -4.44 -6.93 11.63
CA SER A 197 -3.85 -8.27 11.62
C SER A 197 -2.65 -8.34 12.56
N LEU A 198 -2.57 -9.42 13.35
CA LEU A 198 -1.35 -9.87 14.02
C LEU A 198 -0.87 -11.12 13.29
N VAL A 199 0.33 -11.05 12.73
CA VAL A 199 0.90 -12.11 11.89
C VAL A 199 2.09 -12.73 12.62
N LEU A 200 2.11 -14.07 12.69
CA LEU A 200 3.22 -14.88 13.16
C LEU A 200 3.79 -15.68 11.97
N ASN A 201 5.08 -15.56 11.73
CA ASN A 201 5.81 -16.45 10.83
C ASN A 201 6.67 -17.43 11.63
N ILE A 202 6.49 -18.73 11.38
CA ILE A 202 7.26 -19.80 12.02
C ILE A 202 8.31 -20.30 11.03
N PHE A 203 9.54 -19.84 11.21
CA PHE A 203 10.70 -20.27 10.41
C PHE A 203 11.42 -21.47 11.06
N ASN A 204 11.29 -21.61 12.38
CA ASN A 204 11.90 -22.68 13.14
C ASN A 204 10.83 -23.58 13.76
N ASP A 205 10.49 -24.66 13.06
CA ASP A 205 9.47 -25.64 13.48
C ASP A 205 9.80 -26.31 14.83
N ALA A 206 11.09 -26.40 15.20
CA ALA A 206 11.48 -26.92 16.50
C ALA A 206 11.01 -26.03 17.67
N GLU A 207 10.75 -24.75 17.39
CA GLU A 207 10.24 -23.77 18.35
C GLU A 207 8.75 -23.43 18.14
N GLU A 208 8.02 -24.21 17.34
CA GLU A 208 6.61 -23.95 17.01
C GLU A 208 5.75 -23.75 18.27
N LYS A 209 5.95 -24.57 19.31
CA LYS A 209 5.22 -24.43 20.58
C LYS A 209 5.49 -23.08 21.24
N LEU A 210 6.77 -22.67 21.30
CA LEU A 210 7.17 -21.37 21.85
C LEU A 210 6.59 -20.22 21.03
N ALA A 211 6.57 -20.35 19.71
CA ALA A 211 5.99 -19.38 18.80
C ALA A 211 4.49 -19.20 19.02
N MET A 212 3.73 -20.29 19.14
CA MET A 212 2.29 -20.24 19.42
C MET A 212 1.96 -19.69 20.81
N GLU A 213 2.78 -19.99 21.83
CA GLU A 213 2.64 -19.41 23.17
C GLU A 213 2.87 -17.88 23.15
N LYS A 214 3.92 -17.43 22.46
CA LYS A 214 4.21 -16.00 22.29
C LYS A 214 3.11 -15.29 21.50
N PHE A 215 2.63 -15.90 20.41
CA PHE A 215 1.55 -15.35 19.61
C PHE A 215 0.24 -15.26 20.40
N ASN A 216 -0.10 -16.26 21.22
CA ASN A 216 -1.25 -16.16 22.15
C ASN A 216 -1.07 -15.01 23.16
N GLN A 217 0.12 -14.88 23.75
CA GLN A 217 0.41 -13.78 24.68
C GLN A 217 0.19 -12.42 24.03
N ILE A 218 0.69 -12.23 22.80
CA ILE A 218 0.53 -10.97 22.08
C ILE A 218 -0.93 -10.77 21.67
N ALA A 219 -1.64 -11.81 21.20
CA ALA A 219 -3.06 -11.73 20.90
C ALA A 219 -3.89 -11.26 22.11
N GLU A 220 -3.64 -11.80 23.30
CA GLU A 220 -4.31 -11.37 24.53
C GLU A 220 -4.05 -9.89 24.84
N LYS A 221 -2.80 -9.43 24.68
CA LYS A 221 -2.45 -8.00 24.79
C LYS A 221 -3.14 -7.16 23.72
N THR A 222 -3.29 -7.65 22.49
CA THR A 222 -4.01 -6.97 21.41
C THR A 222 -5.44 -6.66 21.82
N PHE A 223 -6.21 -7.67 22.22
CA PHE A 223 -7.60 -7.47 22.64
C PHE A 223 -7.69 -6.51 23.85
N PHE A 224 -6.79 -6.66 24.81
CA PHE A 224 -6.71 -5.76 25.97
C PHE A 224 -6.44 -4.30 25.56
N SER A 225 -5.45 -4.05 24.70
CA SER A 225 -5.10 -2.71 24.20
C SER A 225 -6.22 -2.08 23.37
N LEU A 226 -7.02 -2.89 22.67
CA LEU A 226 -8.22 -2.43 21.97
C LEU A 226 -9.41 -2.17 22.90
N GLY A 227 -9.32 -2.53 24.18
CA GLY A 227 -10.40 -2.38 25.16
C GLY A 227 -11.57 -3.34 24.92
N ILE A 228 -11.31 -4.49 24.30
CA ILE A 228 -12.32 -5.51 23.99
C ILE A 228 -11.94 -6.87 24.60
N LYS A 229 -12.93 -7.75 24.77
CA LYS A 229 -12.68 -9.12 25.20
C LYS A 229 -12.36 -9.99 23.99
N ALA A 230 -11.34 -10.84 24.12
CA ALA A 230 -11.08 -11.89 23.14
C ALA A 230 -12.31 -12.82 23.03
N PRO A 231 -12.71 -13.24 21.82
CA PRO A 231 -13.78 -14.20 21.63
C PRO A 231 -13.54 -15.50 22.41
N PRO A 232 -14.56 -16.11 23.02
CA PRO A 232 -14.44 -17.40 23.68
C PRO A 232 -13.88 -18.46 22.73
N GLY A 233 -12.92 -19.25 23.21
CA GLY A 233 -12.29 -20.32 22.43
C GLY A 233 -11.05 -19.89 21.62
N LEU A 234 -10.83 -18.60 21.37
CA LEU A 234 -9.69 -18.13 20.57
C LEU A 234 -8.34 -18.59 21.15
N ARG A 235 -8.12 -18.42 22.46
CA ARG A 235 -6.90 -18.89 23.14
C ARG A 235 -6.63 -20.37 22.88
N MET A 236 -7.65 -21.20 23.00
CA MET A 236 -7.52 -22.64 22.76
C MET A 236 -7.32 -22.96 21.29
N ALA A 237 -7.88 -22.16 20.37
CA ALA A 237 -7.65 -22.30 18.94
C ALA A 237 -6.18 -22.01 18.59
N ILE A 238 -5.63 -20.90 19.10
CA ILE A 238 -4.21 -20.54 18.94
C ILE A 238 -3.31 -21.66 19.47
N LEU A 239 -3.44 -22.03 20.75
CA LEU A 239 -2.55 -23.01 21.38
C LEU A 239 -2.65 -24.42 20.77
N ASN A 240 -3.81 -24.77 20.20
CA ASN A 240 -3.99 -26.05 19.51
C ASN A 240 -3.78 -25.97 18.00
N LYS A 241 -3.34 -24.82 17.47
CA LYS A 241 -3.07 -24.63 16.03
C LYS A 241 -4.29 -24.97 15.19
N LYS A 242 -5.45 -24.47 15.58
CA LYS A 242 -6.71 -24.63 14.86
C LYS A 242 -7.19 -23.28 14.37
N GLU A 243 -7.64 -23.24 13.12
CA GLU A 243 -8.32 -22.08 12.59
C GLU A 243 -9.57 -21.77 13.41
N PHE A 244 -9.93 -20.49 13.43
CA PHE A 244 -11.04 -19.97 14.23
C PHE A 244 -11.73 -18.84 13.48
N SER A 245 -13.06 -18.77 13.59
CA SER A 245 -13.82 -17.63 13.10
C SER A 245 -14.93 -17.29 14.10
N ASN A 246 -15.09 -16.00 14.39
CA ASN A 246 -16.16 -15.47 15.21
C ASN A 246 -16.73 -14.22 14.55
N LYS A 247 -18.03 -14.25 14.26
CA LYS A 247 -18.76 -13.11 13.70
C LYS A 247 -19.53 -12.41 14.79
N GLY A 248 -19.03 -11.25 15.22
CA GLY A 248 -19.66 -10.41 16.24
C GLY A 248 -20.46 -9.25 15.65
N ASN A 249 -21.19 -8.51 16.48
CA ASN A 249 -21.96 -7.34 16.03
C ASN A 249 -21.11 -6.10 15.77
N MET A 250 -19.99 -5.95 16.48
CA MET A 250 -19.08 -4.80 16.39
C MET A 250 -17.86 -5.09 15.51
N PHE A 251 -17.35 -6.33 15.57
CA PHE A 251 -16.19 -6.79 14.83
C PHE A 251 -16.31 -8.28 14.53
N ASN A 252 -15.56 -8.76 13.55
CA ASN A 252 -15.29 -10.16 13.33
C ASN A 252 -13.86 -10.48 13.79
N THR A 253 -13.61 -11.74 14.14
CA THR A 253 -12.27 -12.24 14.42
C THR A 253 -12.03 -13.52 13.64
N GLU A 254 -10.92 -13.61 12.93
CA GLU A 254 -10.50 -14.82 12.24
C GLU A 254 -9.06 -15.16 12.59
N LEU A 255 -8.78 -16.45 12.70
CA LEU A 255 -7.44 -17.02 12.83
C LEU A 255 -7.28 -18.04 11.71
N ILE A 256 -6.33 -17.80 10.82
CA ILE A 256 -6.10 -18.65 9.65
C ILE A 256 -4.64 -19.11 9.60
N LEU A 257 -4.42 -20.30 9.04
CA LEU A 257 -3.09 -20.80 8.72
C LEU A 257 -2.85 -20.71 7.22
N LYS A 258 -1.92 -19.85 6.81
CA LYS A 258 -1.45 -19.77 5.43
C LYS A 258 -0.25 -20.71 5.28
N LYS A 259 -0.49 -21.89 4.71
CA LYS A 259 0.57 -22.85 4.39
C LYS A 259 1.32 -22.44 3.13
N SER A 260 2.61 -22.22 3.24
CA SER A 260 3.49 -21.91 2.11
C SER A 260 4.85 -22.59 2.28
N LYS A 261 5.96 -21.89 1.95
CA LYS A 261 7.30 -22.29 2.38
C LYS A 261 7.53 -22.05 3.87
N ILE A 262 6.76 -21.15 4.46
CA ILE A 262 6.76 -20.78 5.88
C ILE A 262 5.33 -20.91 6.36
N ASP A 263 5.14 -21.52 7.53
CA ASP A 263 3.84 -21.57 8.17
C ASP A 263 3.55 -20.21 8.81
N THR A 264 2.52 -19.54 8.30
CA THR A 264 2.12 -18.21 8.75
C THR A 264 0.75 -18.27 9.39
N TRP A 265 0.67 -17.92 10.67
CA TRP A 265 -0.59 -17.73 11.38
C TRP A 265 -0.98 -16.26 11.36
N GLU A 266 -2.21 -15.98 10.96
CA GLU A 266 -2.73 -14.62 10.94
C GLU A 266 -4.00 -14.55 11.78
N LEU A 267 -3.98 -13.68 12.79
CA LEU A 267 -5.14 -13.31 13.58
C LEU A 267 -5.64 -11.94 13.11
N THR A 268 -6.83 -11.93 12.53
CA THR A 268 -7.46 -10.73 11.96
C THR A 268 -8.63 -10.28 12.83
N ILE A 269 -8.75 -8.98 13.05
CA ILE A 269 -9.90 -8.31 13.65
C ILE A 269 -10.42 -7.27 12.66
N SER A 270 -11.62 -7.49 12.12
CA SER A 270 -12.24 -6.57 11.16
C SER A 270 -13.43 -5.87 11.79
N ALA A 271 -13.41 -4.53 11.82
CA ALA A 271 -14.50 -3.75 12.40
C ALA A 271 -15.66 -3.58 11.40
N LYS A 272 -16.90 -3.61 11.92
CA LYS A 272 -18.11 -3.44 11.11
C LYS A 272 -18.51 -1.98 10.99
#